data_AF-A0A397VAX9-F1
#
_entry.id   AF-A0A397VAX9-F1
#
_cell.length_a   1.000
_cell.length_b   1.000
_cell.length_c   1.000
_cell.angle_alpha   90.00
_cell.angle_beta   90.00
_cell.angle_gamma   90.00
#
_symmetry.space_group_name_H-M   'P 1'
#
loop_
_entity.id
_entity.type
_entity.pdbx_description
1 polymer ?
#
loop_
_entity_poly.entity_id
_entity_poly.type
_entity_poly.pdbx_seq_one_letter_code
_entity_poly.pdbx_strand_id
1 'polypeptide(L)'
;MMKFILIFIINFYIGGINAFVPLPRAEVTANLVNNKIYFHGGWNGSLSSDFFYLDVSVPFTTNDVASMPWTDLTSIPGLIIRSGHTACIHGTNIFYIGGMKETDLNFTSAFDVMAQKWSVPVTSGNLTSTVRLYFLQEMEYTSMEDGVIYLV
;
A
#
# COMPACT_ATOMS: atom_id res chain seq x y z
N MET A 1 17.71 -32.03 -26.64
CA MET A 1 16.40 -31.48 -26.21
C MET A 1 16.42 -31.03 -24.73
N MET A 2 16.80 -31.90 -23.78
CA MET A 2 16.82 -31.57 -22.34
C MET A 2 17.79 -30.44 -21.91
N LYS A 3 18.97 -30.30 -22.58
CA LYS A 3 19.94 -29.24 -22.29
C LYS A 3 19.43 -27.82 -22.62
N PHE A 4 18.58 -27.66 -23.64
CA PHE A 4 18.04 -26.34 -24.01
C PHE A 4 16.97 -25.86 -23.02
N ILE A 5 16.15 -26.78 -22.50
CA ILE A 5 15.18 -26.50 -21.43
C ILE A 5 15.90 -26.07 -20.16
N LEU A 6 16.98 -26.76 -19.80
CA LEU A 6 17.79 -26.42 -18.62
C LEU A 6 18.45 -25.04 -18.75
N ILE A 7 19.00 -24.71 -19.93
CA ILE A 7 19.58 -23.38 -20.19
C ILE A 7 18.49 -22.30 -20.17
N PHE A 8 17.28 -22.57 -20.66
CA PHE A 8 16.16 -21.64 -20.57
C PHE A 8 15.70 -21.41 -19.13
N ILE A 9 15.58 -22.46 -18.32
CA ILE A 9 15.24 -22.36 -16.89
C ILE A 9 16.31 -21.59 -16.14
N ILE A 10 17.61 -21.86 -16.38
CA ILE A 10 18.72 -21.15 -15.74
C ILE A 10 18.74 -19.67 -16.16
N ASN A 11 18.52 -19.33 -17.44
CA ASN A 11 18.45 -17.93 -17.86
C ASN A 11 17.20 -17.21 -17.33
N PHE A 12 16.08 -17.92 -17.14
CA PHE A 12 14.91 -17.38 -16.46
C PHE A 12 15.17 -17.20 -14.96
N TYR A 13 15.93 -18.10 -14.33
CA TYR A 13 16.32 -17.99 -12.92
C TYR A 13 17.39 -16.93 -12.66
N ILE A 14 18.33 -16.74 -13.58
CA ILE A 14 19.46 -15.80 -13.46
C ILE A 14 19.10 -14.41 -14.03
N GLY A 15 18.18 -14.33 -14.99
CA GLY A 15 17.75 -13.07 -15.63
C GLY A 15 16.34 -12.58 -15.28
N GLY A 16 15.60 -13.28 -14.41
CA GLY A 16 14.14 -13.13 -14.29
C GLY A 16 13.60 -12.81 -12.89
N ILE A 17 14.34 -12.08 -12.07
CA ILE A 17 13.74 -11.33 -10.95
C ILE A 17 14.44 -9.98 -10.88
N ASN A 18 13.94 -9.01 -11.63
CA ASN A 18 14.12 -7.62 -11.23
C ASN A 18 13.37 -7.48 -9.90
N ALA A 19 14.07 -7.67 -8.80
CA ALA A 19 13.51 -7.46 -7.47
C ALA A 19 13.10 -5.98 -7.41
N PHE A 20 11.81 -5.72 -7.20
CA PHE A 20 11.35 -4.37 -6.96
C PHE A 20 12.04 -3.84 -5.70
N VAL A 21 12.66 -2.67 -5.80
CA VAL A 21 13.24 -1.98 -4.65
C VAL A 21 12.56 -0.62 -4.55
N PRO A 22 11.82 -0.35 -3.45
CA PRO A 22 11.11 0.91 -3.34
C PRO A 22 12.09 2.08 -3.24
N LEU A 23 11.81 3.14 -3.98
CA LEU A 23 12.58 4.38 -3.87
C LEU A 23 12.41 5.04 -2.49
N PRO A 24 13.42 5.79 -2.00
CA PRO A 24 13.30 6.61 -0.81
C PRO A 24 12.10 7.55 -0.90
N ARG A 25 11.33 7.66 0.19
CA ARG A 25 10.10 8.46 0.26
C ARG A 25 9.80 8.90 1.69
N ALA A 26 8.98 9.93 1.82
CA ALA A 26 8.38 10.37 3.09
C ALA A 26 6.85 10.26 3.01
N GLU A 27 6.16 10.50 4.14
CA GLU A 27 4.70 10.62 4.20
C GLU A 27 3.92 9.38 3.73
N VAL A 28 4.55 8.21 3.84
CA VAL A 28 3.98 6.88 3.53
C VAL A 28 3.25 6.33 4.76
N THR A 29 2.23 5.51 4.54
CA THR A 29 1.68 4.64 5.60
C THR A 29 2.31 3.26 5.53
N ALA A 30 2.48 2.61 6.69
CA ALA A 30 3.00 1.24 6.79
C ALA A 30 2.09 0.43 7.72
N ASN A 31 1.47 -0.63 7.19
CA ASN A 31 0.43 -1.39 7.89
C ASN A 31 0.75 -2.90 7.87
N LEU A 32 0.92 -3.51 9.05
CA LEU A 32 1.23 -4.94 9.18
C LEU A 32 -0.06 -5.78 9.15
N VAL A 33 -0.20 -6.65 8.16
CA VAL A 33 -1.30 -7.63 8.04
C VAL A 33 -0.73 -8.97 7.56
N ASN A 34 -1.05 -10.09 8.24
CA ASN A 34 -0.65 -11.45 7.84
C ASN A 34 0.84 -11.58 7.45
N ASN A 35 1.74 -11.07 8.30
CA ASN A 35 3.20 -11.06 8.11
C ASN A 35 3.67 -10.26 6.90
N LYS A 36 2.87 -9.32 6.40
CA LYS A 36 3.26 -8.39 5.34
C LYS A 36 3.08 -6.96 5.82
N ILE A 37 4.10 -6.13 5.67
CA ILE A 37 4.00 -4.70 5.92
C ILE A 37 3.66 -4.03 4.60
N TYR A 38 2.43 -3.57 4.45
CA TYR A 38 1.95 -2.87 3.26
C TYR A 38 2.32 -1.40 3.36
N PHE A 39 2.90 -0.87 2.29
CA PHE A 39 3.28 0.53 2.12
C PHE A 39 2.44 1.15 1.01
N HIS A 40 1.85 2.30 1.29
CA HIS A 40 1.02 3.01 0.33
C HIS A 40 1.39 4.49 0.23
N GLY A 41 1.55 4.95 -1.02
CA GLY A 41 1.71 6.35 -1.37
C GLY A 41 3.03 6.97 -0.92
N GLY A 42 2.93 8.22 -0.47
CA GLY A 42 4.05 9.03 -0.02
C GLY A 42 4.57 10.02 -1.06
N TRP A 43 5.68 10.66 -0.75
CA TRP A 43 6.33 11.68 -1.57
C TRP A 43 7.80 11.32 -1.81
N ASN A 44 8.20 11.24 -3.09
CA ASN A 44 9.57 10.96 -3.52
C ASN A 44 10.11 11.99 -4.53
N GLY A 45 9.60 13.23 -4.45
CA GLY A 45 9.82 14.29 -5.46
C GLY A 45 8.54 14.63 -6.23
N SER A 46 7.60 13.69 -6.27
CA SER A 46 6.20 13.89 -6.64
C SER A 46 5.31 13.04 -5.73
N LEU A 47 3.99 13.24 -5.81
CA LEU A 47 3.03 12.32 -5.19
C LEU A 47 3.20 10.93 -5.82
N SER A 48 3.46 9.93 -4.97
CA SER A 48 3.73 8.57 -5.43
C SER A 48 2.45 7.77 -5.55
N SER A 49 2.33 7.03 -6.65
CA SER A 49 1.29 6.03 -6.86
C SER A 49 1.72 4.64 -6.40
N ASP A 50 2.78 4.50 -5.60
CA ASP A 50 3.32 3.16 -5.33
C ASP A 50 2.53 2.46 -4.24
N PHE A 51 2.34 1.16 -4.43
CA PHE A 51 1.75 0.28 -3.45
C PHE A 51 2.49 -1.04 -3.45
N PHE A 52 3.06 -1.43 -2.31
CA PHE A 52 3.94 -2.59 -2.22
C PHE A 52 3.92 -3.16 -0.80
N TYR A 53 4.49 -4.34 -0.59
CA TYR A 53 4.72 -4.85 0.75
C TYR A 53 6.12 -5.44 0.96
N LEU A 54 6.53 -5.51 2.23
CA LEU A 54 7.63 -6.35 2.70
C LEU A 54 7.07 -7.62 3.33
N ASP A 55 7.45 -8.80 2.84
CA ASP A 55 7.06 -10.06 3.47
C ASP A 55 8.01 -10.41 4.62
N VAL A 56 7.58 -10.15 5.86
CA VAL A 56 8.40 -10.40 7.05
C VAL A 56 8.39 -11.86 7.51
N SER A 57 7.66 -12.75 6.81
CA SER A 57 7.76 -14.19 7.06
C SER A 57 8.99 -14.82 6.41
N VAL A 58 9.59 -14.14 5.43
CA VAL A 58 10.83 -14.55 4.77
C VAL A 58 12.01 -13.89 5.49
N PRO A 59 13.04 -14.63 5.92
CA PRO A 59 14.22 -14.03 6.54
C PRO A 59 14.94 -13.05 5.59
N PHE A 60 15.32 -11.88 6.10
CA PHE A 60 16.08 -10.87 5.34
C PHE A 60 17.06 -10.11 6.25
N THR A 61 17.97 -9.36 5.64
CA THR A 61 18.88 -8.46 6.35
C THR A 61 18.54 -7.01 6.05
N THR A 62 18.86 -6.10 6.98
CA THR A 62 18.62 -4.66 6.80
C THR A 62 19.75 -3.92 6.11
N ASN A 63 20.91 -4.58 5.95
CA ASN A 63 22.11 -3.97 5.36
C ASN A 63 22.11 -4.06 3.82
N ASP A 64 21.25 -4.89 3.24
CA ASP A 64 21.07 -5.03 1.80
C ASP A 64 19.58 -4.93 1.45
N VAL A 65 19.11 -3.71 1.20
CA VAL A 65 17.71 -3.39 0.87
C VAL A 65 17.25 -4.06 -0.42
N ALA A 66 18.16 -4.33 -1.37
CA ALA A 66 17.82 -4.98 -2.63
C ALA A 66 17.53 -6.47 -2.46
N SER A 67 18.05 -7.09 -1.40
CA SER A 67 17.78 -8.49 -1.05
C SER A 67 16.48 -8.72 -0.29
N MET A 68 15.84 -7.64 0.18
CA MET A 68 14.63 -7.76 0.99
C MET A 68 13.44 -8.28 0.14
N PRO A 69 12.53 -9.06 0.74
CA PRO A 69 11.41 -9.72 0.06
C PRO A 69 10.27 -8.72 -0.22
N TRP A 70 10.54 -7.77 -1.10
CA TRP A 70 9.56 -6.80 -1.57
C TRP A 70 8.63 -7.40 -2.62
N THR A 71 7.40 -6.92 -2.67
CA THR A 71 6.48 -7.21 -3.77
C THR A 71 5.77 -5.94 -4.20
N ASP A 72 5.88 -5.61 -5.48
CA ASP A 72 5.18 -4.48 -6.09
C ASP A 72 3.72 -4.86 -6.42
N LEU A 73 2.79 -4.05 -5.92
CA LEU A 73 1.35 -4.17 -6.14
C LEU A 73 0.78 -2.94 -6.86
N THR A 74 1.64 -2.04 -7.36
CA THR A 74 1.25 -0.77 -7.99
C THR A 74 0.38 -0.95 -9.23
N SER A 75 0.47 -2.11 -9.88
CA SER A 75 -0.34 -2.45 -11.07
C SER A 75 -1.79 -2.83 -10.77
N ILE A 76 -2.19 -2.98 -9.51
CA ILE A 76 -3.58 -3.32 -9.15
C ILE A 76 -4.50 -2.13 -9.47
N PRO A 77 -5.54 -2.32 -10.30
CA PRO A 77 -6.46 -1.24 -10.65
C PRO A 77 -7.20 -0.65 -9.45
N GLY A 78 -7.46 0.66 -9.49
CA GLY A 78 -8.20 1.38 -8.45
C GLY A 78 -7.34 1.99 -7.34
N LEU A 79 -6.01 1.85 -7.44
CA LEU A 79 -5.04 2.52 -6.59
C LEU A 79 -5.17 4.05 -6.69
N ILE A 80 -5.12 4.74 -5.55
CA ILE A 80 -5.28 6.19 -5.47
C ILE A 80 -3.99 6.84 -4.97
N ILE A 81 -3.39 7.66 -5.84
CA ILE A 81 -2.18 8.44 -5.55
C ILE A 81 -2.43 9.41 -4.40
N ARG A 82 -1.60 9.35 -3.34
CA ARG A 82 -1.69 10.27 -2.18
C ARG A 82 -0.44 10.27 -1.31
N SER A 83 -0.23 11.32 -0.53
CA SER A 83 0.77 11.37 0.57
C SER A 83 0.16 11.91 1.85
N GLY A 84 0.77 11.61 3.00
CA GLY A 84 0.40 12.20 4.29
C GLY A 84 -0.99 11.78 4.78
N HIS A 85 -1.44 10.60 4.35
CA HIS A 85 -2.71 10.02 4.76
C HIS A 85 -2.51 9.15 6.01
N THR A 86 -3.62 8.83 6.67
CA THR A 86 -3.66 7.86 7.78
C THR A 86 -4.17 6.52 7.28
N ALA A 87 -3.89 5.44 8.02
CA ALA A 87 -4.39 4.12 7.68
C ALA A 87 -4.78 3.32 8.92
N CYS A 88 -5.87 2.56 8.82
CA CYS A 88 -6.33 1.63 9.86
C CYS A 88 -6.71 0.27 9.26
N ILE A 89 -6.69 -0.77 10.09
CA ILE A 89 -6.94 -2.15 9.66
C ILE A 89 -8.23 -2.63 10.32
N HIS A 90 -9.13 -3.24 9.53
CA HIS A 90 -10.28 -3.97 10.06
C HIS A 90 -10.59 -5.19 9.17
N GLY A 91 -10.60 -6.38 9.78
CA GLY A 91 -10.74 -7.63 9.06
C GLY A 91 -9.61 -7.82 8.04
N THR A 92 -9.96 -8.03 6.77
CA THR A 92 -9.03 -8.15 5.63
C THR A 92 -8.69 -6.81 4.98
N ASN A 93 -9.30 -5.71 5.45
CA ASN A 93 -9.18 -4.42 4.78
C ASN A 93 -8.19 -3.49 5.50
N ILE A 94 -7.36 -2.83 4.69
CA ILE A 94 -6.61 -1.64 5.10
C ILE A 94 -7.36 -0.43 4.54
N PHE A 95 -7.82 0.44 5.43
CA PHE A 95 -8.50 1.68 5.07
C PHE A 95 -7.51 2.82 5.11
N TYR A 96 -7.51 3.65 4.06
CA TYR A 96 -6.66 4.82 3.90
C TYR A 96 -7.52 6.06 3.87
N ILE A 97 -7.23 7.02 4.74
CA ILE A 97 -8.10 8.16 5.02
C ILE A 97 -7.29 9.45 4.98
N GLY A 98 -7.79 10.42 4.20
CA GLY A 98 -7.18 11.72 3.99
C GLY A 98 -5.94 11.70 3.10
N GLY A 99 -5.04 12.63 3.40
CA GLY A 99 -3.83 12.91 2.63
C GLY A 99 -4.02 13.91 1.50
N MET A 100 -2.89 14.30 0.89
CA MET A 100 -2.85 15.13 -0.30
C MET A 100 -2.98 14.27 -1.55
N LYS A 101 -3.92 14.61 -2.43
CA LYS A 101 -4.06 14.07 -3.78
C LYS A 101 -4.02 15.23 -4.77
N GLU A 102 -3.45 15.03 -5.96
CA GLU A 102 -3.37 16.09 -6.99
C GLU A 102 -4.75 16.56 -7.49
N THR A 103 -5.76 15.68 -7.49
CA THR A 103 -7.06 15.92 -8.14
C THR A 103 -8.22 15.27 -7.36
N ASP A 104 -8.58 15.89 -6.24
CA ASP A 104 -9.93 15.97 -5.63
C ASP A 104 -10.79 14.72 -5.24
N LEU A 105 -11.73 15.04 -4.32
CA LEU A 105 -12.95 14.38 -3.78
C LEU A 105 -12.88 13.06 -2.99
N ASN A 106 -12.06 12.08 -3.36
CA ASN A 106 -12.07 10.79 -2.65
C ASN A 106 -11.13 10.81 -1.44
N PHE A 107 -11.68 11.15 -0.28
CA PHE A 107 -10.95 11.19 0.99
C PHE A 107 -10.61 9.79 1.53
N THR A 108 -11.28 8.74 1.04
CA THR A 108 -11.13 7.38 1.54
C THR A 108 -10.84 6.38 0.43
N SER A 109 -10.11 5.31 0.76
CA SER A 109 -9.96 4.10 -0.07
C SER A 109 -9.70 2.90 0.84
N ALA A 110 -10.07 1.71 0.40
CA ALA A 110 -9.81 0.48 1.12
C ALA A 110 -9.13 -0.55 0.21
N PHE A 111 -8.16 -1.29 0.74
CA PHE A 111 -7.53 -2.41 0.08
C PHE A 111 -7.82 -3.70 0.83
N ASP A 112 -8.49 -4.65 0.19
CA ASP A 112 -8.68 -6.00 0.72
C ASP A 112 -7.43 -6.84 0.43
N VAL A 113 -6.71 -7.25 1.48
CA VAL A 113 -5.44 -8.00 1.33
C VAL A 113 -5.64 -9.43 0.83
N MET A 114 -6.81 -10.01 1.01
CA MET A 114 -7.12 -11.39 0.58
C MET A 114 -7.60 -11.41 -0.87
N ALA A 115 -8.50 -10.48 -1.23
CA ALA A 115 -8.99 -10.33 -2.59
C ALA A 115 -8.02 -9.55 -3.50
N GLN A 116 -7.00 -8.91 -2.93
CA GLN A 116 -6.05 -8.02 -3.59
C GLN A 116 -6.76 -6.97 -4.47
N LYS A 117 -7.71 -6.26 -3.87
CA LYS A 117 -8.62 -5.38 -4.61
C LYS A 117 -8.86 -4.08 -3.86
N TRP A 118 -8.80 -2.98 -4.62
CA TRP A 118 -9.20 -1.65 -4.16
C TRP A 118 -10.71 -1.47 -4.18
N SER A 119 -11.23 -0.73 -3.20
CA SER A 119 -12.62 -0.31 -3.11
C SER A 119 -12.75 1.07 -2.49
N VAL A 120 -13.92 1.71 -2.69
CA VAL A 120 -14.27 2.96 -2.02
C VAL A 120 -15.21 2.62 -0.86
N PRO A 121 -14.79 2.81 0.39
CA PRO A 121 -15.63 2.47 1.54
C PRO A 121 -16.80 3.46 1.68
N VAL A 122 -17.91 2.98 2.23
CA VAL A 122 -19.08 3.79 2.55
C VAL A 122 -18.85 4.51 3.88
N THR A 123 -19.04 5.83 3.91
CA THR A 123 -18.87 6.66 5.11
C THR A 123 -20.23 7.17 5.58
N SER A 124 -20.42 7.30 6.90
CA SER A 124 -21.68 7.81 7.48
C SER A 124 -21.89 9.31 7.25
N GLY A 125 -20.84 10.04 6.88
CA GLY A 125 -20.88 11.45 6.52
C GLY A 125 -20.27 11.74 5.14
N ASN A 126 -20.65 12.89 4.57
CA ASN A 126 -20.04 13.39 3.35
C ASN A 126 -18.72 14.10 3.71
N LEU A 127 -17.59 13.44 3.44
CA LEU A 127 -16.25 13.99 3.69
C LEU A 127 -15.89 14.99 2.59
N THR A 128 -16.63 16.10 2.50
CA THR A 128 -16.30 17.20 1.61
C THR A 128 -15.13 18.00 2.20
N SER A 129 -14.04 18.01 1.46
CA SER A 129 -12.74 18.63 1.75
C SER A 129 -12.79 20.01 2.42
N THR A 130 -12.51 20.10 3.73
CA THR A 130 -11.73 21.22 4.35
C THR A 130 -11.17 20.83 5.71
N VAL A 131 -10.54 19.65 5.85
CA VAL A 131 -9.57 19.46 6.93
C VAL A 131 -8.29 18.95 6.30
N ARG A 132 -7.43 19.90 5.91
CA ARG A 132 -6.04 19.60 5.54
C ARG A 132 -5.32 19.21 6.83
N LEU A 133 -5.49 17.96 7.25
CA LEU A 133 -4.80 17.38 8.39
C LEU A 133 -3.37 17.04 7.98
N TYR A 134 -2.54 18.06 7.86
CA TYR A 134 -1.11 17.86 7.87
C TYR A 134 -0.73 17.42 9.30
N PHE A 135 -0.16 16.23 9.44
CA PHE A 135 0.50 15.78 10.66
C PHE A 135 -0.38 15.46 11.88
N LEU A 136 -1.51 14.77 11.72
CA LEU A 136 -2.05 14.01 12.86
C LEU A 136 -1.59 12.56 12.76
N GLN A 137 -0.89 12.13 13.81
CA GLN A 137 -0.37 10.79 13.99
C GLN A 137 -1.49 9.74 14.06
N GLU A 138 -2.73 10.14 14.38
CA GLU A 138 -3.91 9.27 14.43
C GLU A 138 -5.15 10.07 14.01
N MET A 139 -5.79 9.69 12.89
CA MET A 139 -7.25 9.81 12.80
C MET A 139 -7.78 8.59 13.55
N GLU A 140 -8.27 8.78 14.77
CA GLU A 140 -8.95 7.72 15.48
C GLU A 140 -10.30 7.47 14.82
N TYR A 141 -10.47 6.27 14.33
CA TYR A 141 -11.76 5.77 13.93
C TYR A 141 -12.43 5.10 15.13
N THR A 142 -13.65 5.49 15.49
CA THR A 142 -14.27 5.01 16.74
C THR A 142 -14.84 3.59 16.64
N SER A 143 -15.50 3.24 15.53
CA SER A 143 -16.22 1.96 15.43
C SER A 143 -16.74 1.66 14.03
N MET A 144 -16.65 0.40 13.57
CA MET A 144 -17.24 -0.07 12.31
C MET A 144 -18.48 -0.90 12.58
N GLU A 145 -19.59 -0.42 12.03
CA GLU A 145 -20.90 -1.05 12.13
C GLU A 145 -21.49 -1.14 10.73
N ASP A 146 -21.94 -2.34 10.34
CA ASP A 146 -22.58 -2.64 9.05
C ASP A 146 -21.82 -2.16 7.80
N GLY A 147 -20.48 -2.14 7.85
CA GLY A 147 -19.63 -1.73 6.73
C GLY A 147 -19.43 -0.22 6.60
N VAL A 148 -19.90 0.57 7.58
CA VAL A 148 -19.84 2.04 7.55
C VAL A 148 -18.69 2.57 8.43
N ILE A 149 -17.92 3.49 7.86
CA ILE A 149 -16.84 4.18 8.56
C ILE A 149 -17.36 5.45 9.29
N TYR A 150 -17.58 5.36 10.61
CA TYR A 150 -17.68 6.45 11.60
C TYR A 150 -16.33 7.10 12.00
N LEU A 151 -16.02 8.25 11.42
CA LEU A 151 -14.86 9.08 11.76
C LEU A 151 -15.23 10.13 12.82
N VAL A 152 -14.30 10.46 13.72
CA VAL A 152 -14.42 11.56 14.70
C VAL A 152 -13.38 12.63 14.40
#